data_AF-A0A7X7KZC4-F1
#
_entry.id   AF-A0A7X7KZC4-F1
#
_cell.length_a   1.000
_cell.length_b   1.000
_cell.length_c   1.000
_cell.angle_alpha   90.00
_cell.angle_beta   90.00
_cell.angle_gamma   90.00
#
_symmetry.space_group_name_H-M   'P 1'
#
loop_
_entity.id
_entity.type
_entity.pdbx_description
1 polymer ?
#
loop_
_entity_poly.entity_id
_entity_poly.type
_entity_poly.pdbx_seq_one_letter_code
_entity_poly.pdbx_strand_id
1 'polypeptide(L)'
;SILVKPQKIMAQTLIDKVTTAMSEGDVLKALKACESEPGPLANILVAGFSHVEEGFDIIQEAIGTAADIETERLMQRLNWISVMANIAPMLGLLGTVQGMIMAFEGLATGAPDVGALALAISQALWTTAGGLVVAIPTVTFFYGIRNNANRVILRMQAMTFELIKDLRNVEVVEN
;
A
#
# COMPACT_ATOMS: atom_id res chain seq x y z
N SER A 1 7.93 -10.78 10.46
CA SER A 1 7.65 -10.89 9.02
C SER A 1 7.37 -9.50 8.46
N ILE A 2 8.07 -9.07 7.41
CA ILE A 2 7.99 -7.74 6.75
C ILE A 2 6.71 -7.70 5.88
N LEU A 3 5.62 -8.21 6.43
CA LEU A 3 4.31 -8.21 5.83
C LEU A 3 3.53 -7.10 6.54
N VAL A 4 2.91 -6.23 5.75
CA VAL A 4 1.85 -5.27 6.17
C VAL A 4 1.11 -5.89 7.35
N LYS A 5 1.40 -5.41 8.56
CA LYS A 5 0.94 -6.05 9.79
C LYS A 5 -0.57 -5.89 9.85
N PRO A 6 -1.36 -6.97 9.68
CA PRO A 6 -2.82 -6.88 9.71
C PRO A 6 -3.30 -6.30 11.04
N GLN A 7 -2.54 -6.56 12.10
CA GLN A 7 -2.77 -6.13 13.47
C GLN A 7 -2.77 -4.62 13.71
N LYS A 8 -2.17 -3.82 12.80
CA LYS A 8 -2.24 -2.34 12.87
C LYS A 8 -3.35 -1.74 11.99
N ILE A 9 -3.89 -2.52 11.05
CA ILE A 9 -4.94 -2.09 10.13
C ILE A 9 -6.31 -2.56 10.64
N MET A 10 -6.33 -3.73 11.27
CA MET A 10 -7.46 -4.36 11.95
C MET A 10 -7.05 -4.67 13.38
N ALA A 11 -7.15 -3.68 14.26
CA ALA A 11 -7.06 -3.94 15.68
C ALA A 11 -8.30 -4.76 16.07
N GLN A 12 -8.11 -6.05 16.39
CA GLN A 12 -9.20 -6.92 16.86
C GLN A 12 -9.90 -6.31 18.09
N THR A 13 -9.12 -5.64 18.94
CA THR A 13 -9.60 -4.87 20.09
C THR A 13 -10.62 -3.79 19.72
N LEU A 14 -10.40 -3.08 18.60
CA LEU A 14 -11.35 -2.07 18.12
C LEU A 14 -12.64 -2.72 17.63
N ILE A 15 -12.54 -3.82 16.88
CA ILE A 15 -13.70 -4.55 16.37
C ILE A 15 -14.56 -5.03 17.54
N ASP A 16 -13.96 -5.67 18.54
CA ASP A 16 -14.68 -6.17 19.71
C ASP A 16 -15.39 -5.04 20.48
N LYS A 17 -14.71 -3.90 20.66
CA LYS A 17 -15.29 -2.71 21.33
C LYS A 17 -16.46 -2.13 20.53
N VAL A 18 -16.32 -2.03 19.21
CA VAL A 18 -17.35 -1.48 18.32
C VAL A 18 -18.54 -2.43 18.27
N THR A 19 -18.34 -3.74 18.08
CA THR A 19 -19.42 -4.74 18.09
C THR A 19 -20.18 -4.72 19.42
N THR A 20 -19.46 -4.62 20.55
CA THR A 20 -20.11 -4.53 21.88
C THR A 20 -20.94 -3.27 21.99
N ALA A 21 -20.41 -2.11 21.62
CA ALA A 21 -21.13 -0.83 21.66
C ALA A 21 -22.36 -0.84 20.73
N MET A 22 -22.25 -1.44 19.54
CA MET A 22 -23.36 -1.59 18.60
C MET A 22 -24.45 -2.54 19.10
N SER A 23 -24.07 -3.62 19.81
CA SER A 23 -25.05 -4.52 20.45
C SER A 23 -25.83 -3.87 21.59
N GLU A 24 -25.25 -2.85 22.23
CA GLU A 24 -25.90 -2.02 23.25
C GLU A 24 -26.74 -0.87 22.63
N GLY A 25 -26.69 -0.68 21.30
CA GLY A 25 -27.35 0.42 20.60
C GLY A 25 -26.70 1.79 20.80
N ASP A 26 -25.51 1.86 21.40
CA ASP A 26 -24.82 3.11 21.73
C ASP A 26 -23.77 3.46 20.65
N VAL A 27 -24.24 4.18 19.62
CA VAL A 27 -23.40 4.63 18.50
C VAL A 27 -22.33 5.64 18.97
N LEU A 28 -22.61 6.44 20.00
CA LEU A 28 -21.65 7.39 20.57
C LEU A 28 -20.47 6.67 21.24
N LYS A 29 -20.74 5.55 21.92
CA LYS A 29 -19.70 4.68 22.50
C LYS A 29 -18.85 4.02 21.40
N ALA A 30 -19.47 3.62 20.28
CA ALA A 30 -18.75 3.09 19.12
C ALA A 30 -17.84 4.15 18.47
N LEU A 31 -18.33 5.38 18.31
CA LEU A 31 -17.55 6.52 17.81
C LEU A 31 -16.32 6.80 18.68
N LYS A 32 -16.51 6.90 20.01
CA LYS A 32 -15.40 7.11 20.96
C LYS A 32 -14.36 5.99 20.93
N ALA A 33 -14.79 4.74 20.75
CA ALA A 33 -13.87 3.62 20.61
C ALA A 33 -12.98 3.79 19.36
N CYS A 34 -13.56 4.24 18.24
CA CYS A 34 -12.83 4.53 17.01
C CYS A 34 -11.86 5.71 17.16
N GLU A 35 -12.25 6.77 17.86
CA GLU A 35 -11.35 7.90 18.15
C GLU A 35 -10.17 7.51 19.05
N SER A 36 -10.38 6.58 19.98
CA SER A 36 -9.35 6.12 20.92
C SER A 36 -8.27 5.23 20.27
N GLU A 37 -8.61 4.54 19.19
CA GLU A 37 -7.69 3.66 18.44
C GLU A 37 -7.65 4.08 16.96
N PRO A 38 -6.89 5.15 16.63
CA PRO A 38 -6.85 5.67 15.27
C PRO A 38 -6.20 4.66 14.32
N GLY A 39 -6.87 4.42 13.18
CA GLY A 39 -6.42 3.49 12.16
C GLY A 39 -7.33 3.52 10.92
N PRO A 40 -6.96 2.82 9.83
CA PRO A 40 -7.74 2.83 8.59
C PRO A 40 -9.18 2.37 8.81
N LEU A 41 -9.38 1.28 9.57
CA LEU A 41 -10.72 0.79 9.91
C LEU A 41 -11.50 1.81 10.77
N ALA A 42 -10.86 2.44 11.74
CA ALA A 42 -11.48 3.44 12.61
C ALA A 42 -11.95 4.67 11.82
N ASN A 43 -11.15 5.17 10.89
CA ASN A 43 -11.52 6.31 10.04
C ASN A 43 -12.77 6.03 9.21
N ILE A 44 -12.88 4.82 8.66
CA ILE A 44 -14.04 4.41 7.86
C ILE A 44 -15.28 4.29 8.75
N LEU A 45 -15.15 3.68 9.94
CA LEU A 45 -16.26 3.55 10.89
C LEU A 45 -16.74 4.91 11.41
N VAL A 46 -15.83 5.84 11.71
CA VAL A 46 -16.16 7.22 12.12
C VAL A 46 -16.94 7.95 11.02
N ALA A 47 -16.54 7.79 9.76
CA ALA A 47 -17.26 8.37 8.62
C ALA A 47 -18.71 7.84 8.55
N GLY A 48 -18.92 6.56 8.87
CA GLY A 48 -20.26 5.97 8.92
C GLY A 48 -21.09 6.43 10.11
N PHE A 49 -20.55 6.32 11.32
CA PHE A 49 -21.27 6.67 12.55
C PHE A 49 -21.61 8.17 12.64
N SER A 50 -20.81 9.04 12.01
CA SER A 50 -21.10 10.49 11.96
C SER A 50 -22.36 10.85 11.16
N HIS A 51 -22.81 9.98 10.25
CA HIS A 51 -23.99 10.21 9.39
C HIS A 51 -25.16 9.30 9.78
N VAL A 52 -25.17 8.73 11.00
CA VAL A 52 -26.19 7.76 11.42
C VAL A 52 -27.61 8.35 11.44
N GLU A 53 -27.74 9.66 11.63
CA GLU A 53 -29.02 10.38 11.64
C GLU A 53 -29.56 10.67 10.22
N GLU A 54 -28.74 10.48 9.19
CA GLU A 54 -29.06 10.83 7.80
C GLU A 54 -29.62 9.64 7.00
N GLY A 55 -29.68 8.45 7.62
CA GLY A 55 -30.25 7.23 7.07
C GLY A 55 -29.24 6.30 6.39
N PHE A 56 -29.60 5.01 6.29
CA PHE A 56 -28.72 3.93 5.88
C PHE A 56 -28.00 4.13 4.53
N ASP A 57 -28.67 4.74 3.55
CA ASP A 57 -28.09 4.94 2.21
C ASP A 57 -26.91 5.94 2.24
N ILE A 58 -27.04 7.03 3.02
CA ILE A 58 -25.97 8.04 3.18
C ILE A 58 -24.80 7.44 3.97
N ILE A 59 -25.08 6.65 5.01
CA ILE A 59 -24.06 5.91 5.77
C ILE A 59 -23.24 5.03 4.81
N GLN A 60 -23.91 4.24 3.96
CA GLN A 60 -23.25 3.35 3.01
C GLN A 60 -22.35 4.11 2.02
N GLU A 61 -22.81 5.25 1.51
CA GLU A 61 -22.02 6.11 0.61
C GLU A 61 -20.80 6.73 1.32
N ALA A 62 -20.98 7.23 2.54
CA ALA A 62 -19.91 7.84 3.33
C ALA A 62 -18.79 6.83 3.66
N ILE A 63 -19.16 5.60 4.04
CA ILE A 63 -18.23 4.50 4.27
C ILE A 63 -17.52 4.07 2.99
N GLY A 64 -18.25 3.94 1.88
CA GLY A 64 -17.65 3.60 0.59
C GLY A 64 -16.55 4.60 0.21
N THR A 65 -16.88 5.89 0.31
CA THR A 65 -15.96 6.99 0.03
C THR A 65 -14.75 6.97 0.97
N ALA A 66 -14.96 6.81 2.28
CA ALA A 66 -13.87 6.74 3.25
C ALA A 66 -12.97 5.50 3.04
N ALA A 67 -13.55 4.36 2.67
CA ALA A 67 -12.83 3.14 2.38
C ALA A 67 -11.95 3.27 1.12
N ASP A 68 -12.44 3.95 0.09
CA ASP A 68 -11.66 4.23 -1.12
C ASP A 68 -10.48 5.16 -0.83
N ILE A 69 -10.69 6.20 -0.02
CA ILE A 69 -9.62 7.12 0.40
C ILE A 69 -8.52 6.39 1.19
N GLU A 70 -8.89 5.55 2.16
CA GLU A 70 -7.91 4.78 2.94
C GLU A 70 -7.21 3.71 2.09
N THR A 71 -7.93 3.07 1.17
CA THR A 71 -7.38 2.13 0.19
C THR A 71 -6.31 2.80 -0.67
N GLU A 72 -6.62 3.97 -1.23
CA GLU A 72 -5.69 4.75 -2.04
C GLU A 72 -4.46 5.16 -1.25
N ARG A 73 -4.61 5.64 0.01
CA ARG A 73 -3.48 5.97 0.89
C ARG A 73 -2.55 4.78 1.14
N LEU A 74 -3.12 3.58 1.33
CA LEU A 74 -2.34 2.35 1.48
C LEU A 74 -1.62 1.98 0.17
N MET A 75 -2.30 2.11 -0.98
CA MET A 75 -1.73 1.81 -2.29
C MET A 75 -0.61 2.77 -2.70
N GLN A 76 -0.73 4.07 -2.41
CA GLN A 76 0.29 5.06 -2.74
C GLN A 76 1.64 4.73 -2.10
N ARG A 77 1.63 4.26 -0.86
CA ARG A 77 2.85 3.82 -0.17
C ARG A 77 3.51 2.62 -0.84
N LEU A 78 2.70 1.69 -1.38
CA LEU A 78 3.20 0.56 -2.15
C LEU A 78 3.70 0.99 -3.54
N ASN A 79 3.06 1.98 -4.15
CA ASN A 79 3.42 2.45 -5.49
C ASN A 79 4.87 2.96 -5.53
N TRP A 80 5.36 3.58 -4.47
CA TRP A 80 6.78 3.97 -4.36
C TRP A 80 7.76 2.81 -4.51
N ILE A 81 7.42 1.62 -3.98
CA ILE A 81 8.24 0.42 -4.14
C ILE A 81 8.25 -0.03 -5.61
N SER A 82 7.09 0.04 -6.27
CA SER A 82 6.96 -0.24 -7.71
C SER A 82 7.86 0.68 -8.54
N VAL A 83 7.83 1.98 -8.24
CA VAL A 83 8.64 2.98 -8.96
C VAL A 83 10.14 2.66 -8.81
N MET A 84 10.61 2.39 -7.60
CA MET A 84 12.02 2.03 -7.37
C MET A 84 12.42 0.74 -8.10
N ALA A 85 11.53 -0.26 -8.11
CA ALA A 85 11.76 -1.51 -8.83
C ALA A 85 11.89 -1.32 -10.35
N ASN A 86 11.15 -0.36 -10.92
CA ASN A 86 11.23 -0.02 -12.34
C ASN A 86 12.45 0.87 -12.69
N ILE A 87 12.87 1.75 -11.78
CA ILE A 87 14.03 2.64 -12.01
C ILE A 87 15.35 1.87 -11.92
N ALA A 88 15.45 0.84 -11.07
CA ALA A 88 16.71 0.11 -10.84
C ALA A 88 17.35 -0.49 -12.13
N PRO A 89 16.62 -1.17 -13.03
CA PRO A 89 17.15 -1.61 -14.32
C PRO A 89 17.57 -0.45 -15.23
N MET A 90 16.79 0.64 -15.24
CA MET A 90 17.08 1.81 -16.07
C MET A 90 18.39 2.48 -15.64
N LEU A 91 18.68 2.53 -14.33
CA LEU A 91 19.96 2.99 -13.80
C LEU A 91 21.12 2.07 -14.20
N GLY A 92 20.92 0.75 -14.20
CA GLY A 92 21.92 -0.21 -14.70
C GLY A 92 22.24 -0.03 -16.18
N LEU A 93 21.21 0.25 -16.99
CA LEU A 93 21.39 0.59 -18.40
C LEU A 93 22.12 1.93 -18.58
N LEU A 94 21.80 2.94 -17.78
CA LEU A 94 22.55 4.21 -17.78
C LEU A 94 24.04 3.99 -17.48
N GLY A 95 24.36 3.09 -16.54
CA GLY A 95 25.73 2.66 -16.27
C GLY A 95 26.43 2.07 -17.49
N THR A 96 25.73 1.28 -18.31
CA THR A 96 26.31 0.78 -19.57
C THR A 96 26.58 1.88 -20.58
N VAL A 97 25.66 2.83 -20.74
CA VAL A 97 25.84 3.96 -21.65
C VAL A 97 27.05 4.78 -21.22
N GLN A 98 27.19 5.06 -19.92
CA GLN A 98 28.34 5.79 -19.39
C GLN A 98 29.67 5.05 -19.64
N GLY A 99 29.72 3.73 -19.39
CA GLY A 99 30.92 2.94 -19.63
C GLY A 99 31.33 2.87 -21.10
N MET A 100 30.35 2.80 -22.01
CA MET A 100 30.61 2.83 -23.45
C MET A 100 31.14 4.21 -23.91
N ILE A 101 30.63 5.32 -23.36
CA ILE A 101 31.14 6.66 -23.66
C ILE A 101 32.63 6.77 -23.27
N MET A 102 32.99 6.34 -22.06
CA MET A 102 34.38 6.34 -21.59
C MET A 102 35.29 5.44 -22.44
N ALA A 103 34.79 4.27 -22.87
CA ALA A 103 35.53 3.36 -23.73
C ALA A 103 35.88 3.99 -25.09
N PHE A 104 34.94 4.71 -25.71
CA PHE A 104 35.17 5.38 -27.00
C PHE A 104 36.02 6.65 -26.88
N GLU A 105 35.93 7.38 -25.77
CA GLU A 105 36.79 8.55 -25.50
C GLU A 105 38.27 8.15 -25.36
N GLY A 106 38.56 7.05 -24.67
CA GLY A 106 39.91 6.49 -24.57
C GLY A 106 40.48 6.06 -25.92
N LEU A 107 39.63 5.56 -26.83
CA LEU A 107 40.02 5.21 -28.19
C LEU A 107 40.32 6.44 -29.06
N ALA A 108 39.63 7.56 -28.82
CA ALA A 108 39.81 8.81 -29.58
C ALA A 108 41.09 9.58 -29.22
N THR A 109 41.69 9.32 -28.06
CA THR A 109 42.79 10.12 -27.48
C THR A 109 44.18 9.51 -27.63
N GLY A 110 44.33 8.30 -28.20
CA GLY A 110 45.63 7.62 -28.33
C GLY A 110 45.62 6.35 -29.18
N ALA A 111 46.70 5.56 -29.09
CA ALA A 111 46.79 4.26 -29.76
C ALA A 111 45.72 3.28 -29.24
N PRO A 112 45.19 2.36 -30.07
CA PRO A 112 44.14 1.45 -29.64
C PRO A 112 44.61 0.51 -28.52
N ASP A 113 44.28 0.83 -27.26
CA ASP A 113 44.41 -0.09 -26.14
C ASP A 113 43.17 -0.98 -26.06
N VAL A 114 43.24 -2.11 -26.76
CA VAL A 114 42.18 -3.13 -26.79
C VAL A 114 41.89 -3.69 -25.39
N GLY A 115 42.89 -3.72 -24.50
CA GLY A 115 42.74 -4.18 -23.12
C GLY A 115 41.89 -3.22 -22.29
N ALA A 116 42.19 -1.93 -22.37
CA ALA A 116 41.41 -0.89 -21.68
C ALA A 116 39.95 -0.85 -22.17
N LEU A 117 39.74 -0.99 -23.48
CA LEU A 117 38.40 -1.05 -24.06
C LEU A 117 37.60 -2.27 -23.56
N ALA A 118 38.22 -3.45 -23.54
CA ALA A 118 37.60 -4.66 -23.02
C ALA A 118 37.22 -4.53 -21.53
N LEU A 119 38.08 -3.88 -20.74
CA LEU A 119 37.82 -3.63 -19.32
C LEU A 119 36.63 -2.67 -19.12
N ALA A 120 36.56 -1.58 -19.88
CA ALA A 120 35.46 -0.62 -19.79
C ALA A 120 34.10 -1.22 -20.18
N ILE A 121 34.08 -2.06 -21.24
CA ILE A 121 32.89 -2.80 -21.64
C ILE A 121 32.50 -3.84 -20.57
N SER A 122 33.47 -4.54 -19.99
CA SER A 122 33.20 -5.49 -18.91
C SER A 122 32.59 -4.80 -17.69
N GLN A 123 33.13 -3.65 -17.29
CA GLN A 123 32.59 -2.85 -16.19
C GLN A 123 31.16 -2.37 -16.49
N ALA A 124 30.89 -1.90 -17.70
CA ALA A 124 29.56 -1.54 -18.15
C ALA A 124 28.57 -2.71 -17.94
N LEU A 125 28.91 -3.92 -18.40
CA LEU A 125 28.06 -5.10 -18.23
C LEU A 125 27.79 -5.45 -16.76
N TRP A 126 28.79 -5.31 -15.89
CA TRP A 126 28.62 -5.52 -14.45
C TRP A 126 27.63 -4.54 -13.81
N THR A 127 27.57 -3.28 -14.27
CA THR A 127 26.59 -2.31 -13.76
C THR A 127 25.15 -2.69 -14.11
N THR A 128 24.91 -3.25 -15.30
CA THR A 128 23.58 -3.78 -15.68
C THR A 128 23.23 -5.02 -14.89
N ALA A 129 24.18 -5.96 -14.72
CA ALA A 129 23.98 -7.14 -13.89
C ALA A 129 23.60 -6.74 -12.44
N GLY A 130 24.28 -5.74 -11.87
CA GLY A 130 23.95 -5.19 -10.55
C GLY A 130 22.53 -4.61 -10.48
N GLY A 131 22.13 -3.83 -11.47
CA GLY A 131 20.76 -3.28 -11.55
C GLY A 131 19.69 -4.37 -11.61
N LEU A 132 19.93 -5.44 -12.38
CA LEU A 132 19.01 -6.59 -12.47
C LEU A 132 18.96 -7.41 -11.19
N VAL A 133 20.10 -7.63 -10.53
CA VAL A 133 20.18 -8.34 -9.25
C VAL A 133 19.37 -7.67 -8.16
N VAL A 134 19.28 -6.33 -8.16
CA VAL A 134 18.42 -5.58 -7.23
C VAL A 134 16.96 -5.56 -7.70
N ALA A 135 16.72 -5.39 -9.00
CA ALA A 135 15.36 -5.26 -9.53
C ALA A 135 14.53 -6.54 -9.38
N ILE A 136 15.09 -7.72 -9.70
CA ILE A 136 14.35 -8.98 -9.70
C ILE A 136 13.75 -9.29 -8.32
N PRO A 137 14.51 -9.33 -7.20
CA PRO A 137 13.95 -9.58 -5.87
C PRO A 137 12.97 -8.49 -5.44
N THR A 138 13.24 -7.22 -5.78
CA THR A 138 12.39 -6.09 -5.41
C THR A 138 11.00 -6.20 -6.05
N VAL A 139 10.93 -6.55 -7.34
CA VAL A 139 9.67 -6.77 -8.05
C VAL A 139 8.90 -7.95 -7.45
N THR A 140 9.57 -9.08 -7.20
CA THR A 140 8.93 -10.25 -6.57
C THR A 140 8.34 -9.91 -5.20
N PHE A 141 9.09 -9.18 -4.37
CA PHE A 141 8.65 -8.77 -3.05
C PHE A 141 7.50 -7.75 -3.11
N PHE A 142 7.55 -6.81 -4.05
CA PHE A 142 6.48 -5.84 -4.30
C PHE A 142 5.15 -6.54 -4.62
N TYR A 143 5.14 -7.51 -5.53
CA TYR A 143 3.92 -8.26 -5.85
C TYR A 143 3.39 -9.04 -4.64
N GLY A 144 4.27 -9.64 -3.84
CA GLY A 144 3.90 -10.34 -2.61
C GLY A 144 3.22 -9.41 -1.59
N ILE A 145 3.82 -8.24 -1.31
CA ILE A 145 3.24 -7.26 -0.40
C ILE A 145 1.93 -6.71 -0.95
N ARG A 146 1.88 -6.34 -2.24
CA ARG A 146 0.69 -5.76 -2.87
C ARG A 146 -0.50 -6.71 -2.77
N ASN A 147 -0.29 -8.01 -3.03
CA ASN A 147 -1.34 -9.01 -2.89
C ASN A 147 -1.82 -9.13 -1.43
N ASN A 148 -0.90 -9.12 -0.46
CA ASN A 148 -1.29 -9.16 0.95
C ASN A 148 -2.05 -7.90 1.39
N ALA A 149 -1.63 -6.72 0.92
CA ALA A 149 -2.33 -5.46 1.19
C ALA A 149 -3.76 -5.47 0.61
N ASN A 150 -3.93 -5.91 -0.63
CA ASN A 150 -5.26 -6.10 -1.25
C ASN A 150 -6.15 -7.00 -0.38
N ARG A 151 -5.63 -8.13 0.11
CA ARG A 151 -6.38 -9.05 0.97
C ARG A 151 -6.82 -8.38 2.28
N VAL A 152 -5.95 -7.60 2.91
CA VAL A 152 -6.27 -6.87 4.14
C VAL A 152 -7.34 -5.80 3.89
N ILE A 153 -7.24 -5.07 2.78
CA ILE A 153 -8.21 -4.04 2.38
C ILE A 153 -9.59 -4.65 2.12
N LEU A 154 -9.66 -5.74 1.35
CA LEU A 154 -10.92 -6.44 1.09
C LEU A 154 -11.56 -6.96 2.38
N ARG A 155 -10.75 -7.52 3.29
CA ARG A 155 -11.25 -7.95 4.60
C ARG A 155 -11.77 -6.77 5.41
N MET A 156 -11.14 -5.60 5.30
CA MET A 156 -11.52 -4.38 6.02
C MET A 156 -12.87 -3.88 5.54
N GLN A 157 -13.05 -3.78 4.22
CA GLN A 157 -14.33 -3.43 3.63
C GLN A 157 -15.43 -4.42 4.06
N ALA A 158 -15.18 -5.72 3.97
CA ALA A 158 -16.16 -6.74 4.37
C ALA A 158 -16.57 -6.61 5.85
N MET A 159 -15.61 -6.47 6.77
CA MET A 159 -15.87 -6.29 8.20
C MET A 159 -16.67 -5.02 8.47
N THR A 160 -16.33 -3.90 7.80
CA THR A 160 -17.06 -2.65 7.97
C THR A 160 -18.52 -2.81 7.53
N PHE A 161 -18.76 -3.38 6.34
CA PHE A 161 -20.12 -3.65 5.85
C PHE A 161 -20.93 -4.56 6.78
N GLU A 162 -20.29 -5.58 7.36
CA GLU A 162 -20.92 -6.47 8.32
C GLU A 162 -21.37 -5.72 9.59
N LEU A 163 -20.49 -4.89 10.17
CA LEU A 163 -20.83 -4.07 11.34
C LEU A 163 -21.99 -3.12 11.06
N ILE A 164 -21.96 -2.39 9.95
CA ILE A 164 -23.01 -1.41 9.61
C ILE A 164 -24.35 -2.08 9.34
N LYS A 165 -24.36 -3.32 8.83
CA LYS A 165 -25.61 -4.06 8.63
C LYS A 165 -26.37 -4.24 9.94
N ASP A 166 -25.68 -4.32 11.07
CA ASP A 166 -26.34 -4.37 12.38
C ASP A 166 -27.04 -3.05 12.72
N LEU A 167 -26.56 -1.88 12.25
CA LEU A 167 -27.28 -0.60 12.40
C LEU A 167 -28.64 -0.61 11.70
N ARG A 168 -28.75 -1.29 10.54
CA ARG A 168 -30.04 -1.43 9.85
C ARG A 168 -31.09 -2.09 10.74
N ASN A 169 -30.70 -3.00 11.63
CA ASN A 169 -31.63 -3.65 12.56
C ASN A 169 -31.96 -2.79 13.79
N VAL A 170 -31.11 -1.82 14.13
CA VAL A 170 -31.31 -0.89 15.25
C VAL A 170 -32.31 0.22 14.87
N GLU A 171 -32.33 0.67 13.61
CA GLU A 171 -33.33 1.65 13.12
C GLU A 171 -34.77 1.09 13.07
N VAL A 172 -34.99 -0.24 13.08
CA VAL A 172 -36.34 -0.83 12.96
C VAL A 172 -37.12 -0.87 14.28
N VAL A 173 -36.62 -0.24 15.35
CA VAL A 173 -37.40 -0.08 16.60
C VAL A 173 -38.01 1.33 16.65
N GLU A 174 -38.79 1.68 15.62
CA GLU A 174 -39.78 2.74 15.77
C GLU A 174 -40.96 2.18 16.57
N ASN A 175 -41.16 2.72 17.79
CA ASN A 175 -42.45 2.69 18.47
C ASN A 175 -43.37 3.74 17.85
#